data_AF-A0A3B5L3B9-F1
#
_entry.id   AF-A0A3B5L3B9-F1
#
_cell.length_a   1.000
_cell.length_b   1.000
_cell.length_c   1.000
_cell.angle_alpha   90.00
_cell.angle_beta   90.00
_cell.angle_gamma   90.00
#
_symmetry.space_group_name_H-M   'P 1'
#
loop_
_entity.id
_entity.type
_entity.pdbx_description
1 polymer ?
#
loop_
_entity_poly.entity_id
_entity_poly.type
_entity_poly.pdbx_seq_one_letter_code
_entity_poly.pdbx_strand_id
1 'polypeptide(L)'
;MINYSFIFDFFGLFSKKHFSHTIPCSSRNLFTCWHFYGRELLCVAFMVFTLRLIHIFAIHKELGPKIVIVGKMVKDVFFFLFFLGVWIMAYGVANQALLYPRDPNFDRIFRRVFYRPYLHIYGQIPVEEVDAIPLSIQLGIFPFFPSILVILLMVYLLVTNILLINLLIAMFSNTFTEVQANSEFYWKFQRYNLIVQYHCRPSLAPPFIIFSHINLFIKRKIRKVPSVKVQQFGHFFFCLLCLHSGQFNMICAVADLKLHCKKTVQF
;
A
#
# COMPACT_ATOMS: atom_id res chain seq x y z
N MET A 1 3.56 9.84 -8.12
CA MET A 1 3.72 9.91 -6.65
C MET A 1 2.62 9.03 -6.08
N ILE A 2 2.98 7.97 -5.36
CA ILE A 2 2.00 7.04 -4.78
C ILE A 2 1.12 7.84 -3.82
N ASN A 3 -0.20 7.83 -4.04
CA ASN A 3 -1.12 8.64 -3.26
C ASN A 3 -1.39 7.92 -1.93
N TYR A 4 -0.50 8.15 -0.95
CA TYR A 4 -0.55 7.51 0.37
C TYR A 4 -1.81 7.86 1.17
N SER A 5 -2.59 8.86 0.75
CA SER A 5 -3.90 9.17 1.34
C SER A 5 -4.79 7.93 1.37
N PHE A 6 -4.84 7.13 0.30
CA PHE A 6 -5.71 5.94 0.28
C PHE A 6 -5.26 4.87 1.28
N ILE A 7 -3.95 4.69 1.50
CA ILE A 7 -3.41 3.72 2.46
C ILE A 7 -3.62 4.22 3.91
N PHE A 8 -3.40 5.51 4.17
CA PHE A 8 -3.64 6.12 5.48
C PHE A 8 -5.13 6.15 5.83
N ASP A 9 -6.00 6.42 4.86
CA ASP A 9 -7.45 6.43 5.03
C ASP A 9 -7.97 5.00 5.23
N PHE A 10 -7.46 4.01 4.49
CA PHE A 10 -7.85 2.60 4.64
C PHE A 10 -7.37 2.02 5.99
N PHE A 11 -6.14 2.32 6.42
CA PHE A 11 -5.66 1.94 7.76
C PHE A 11 -6.39 2.70 8.88
N GLY A 12 -6.71 3.97 8.67
CA GLY A 12 -7.52 4.77 9.59
C GLY A 12 -8.94 4.23 9.75
N LEU A 13 -9.57 3.78 8.67
CA LEU A 13 -10.89 3.14 8.68
C LEU A 13 -10.84 1.74 9.31
N PHE A 14 -9.79 0.97 9.03
CA PHE A 14 -9.57 -0.37 9.59
C PHE A 14 -9.34 -0.33 11.10
N SER A 15 -8.56 0.65 11.58
CA SER A 15 -8.37 0.93 13.00
C SER A 15 -9.71 1.27 13.67
N LYS A 16 -10.54 2.11 13.06
CA LYS A 16 -11.85 2.51 13.60
C LYS A 16 -12.87 1.36 13.68
N LYS A 17 -12.88 0.48 12.68
CA LYS A 17 -13.86 -0.63 12.57
C LYS A 17 -13.49 -1.84 13.43
N HIS A 18 -12.20 -2.15 13.56
CA HIS A 18 -11.70 -3.19 14.46
C HIS A 18 -11.78 -2.76 15.95
N PHE A 19 -11.83 -1.44 16.22
CA PHE A 19 -11.94 -0.90 17.58
C PHE A 19 -13.34 -1.04 18.17
N SER A 20 -14.39 -1.08 17.34
CA SER A 20 -15.79 -1.09 17.82
C SER A 20 -16.35 -2.48 18.15
N HIS A 21 -15.73 -3.56 17.67
CA HIS A 21 -16.31 -4.92 17.73
C HIS A 21 -15.67 -5.84 18.79
N THR A 22 -14.64 -5.39 19.50
CA THR A 22 -13.83 -6.22 20.41
C THR A 22 -13.81 -5.69 21.85
N ILE A 23 -14.87 -5.02 22.31
CA ILE A 23 -14.90 -4.41 23.65
C ILE A 23 -15.77 -5.22 24.61
N PRO A 24 -15.12 -6.06 25.43
CA PRO A 24 -15.57 -6.29 26.80
C PRO A 24 -14.40 -5.96 27.75
N CYS A 25 -13.99 -4.69 27.86
CA CYS A 25 -13.07 -4.31 28.96
C CYS A 25 -13.88 -4.02 30.23
N SER A 26 -13.90 -5.00 31.13
CA SER A 26 -14.47 -4.90 32.47
C SER A 26 -13.68 -3.89 33.32
N SER A 27 -14.40 -3.04 34.05
CA SER A 27 -13.94 -1.81 34.74
C SER A 27 -12.79 -1.98 35.75
N ARG A 28 -12.34 -3.19 36.07
CA ARG A 28 -11.33 -3.45 37.12
C ARG A 28 -9.87 -3.47 36.65
N ASN A 29 -9.58 -3.52 35.35
CA ASN A 29 -8.20 -3.67 34.82
C ASN A 29 -7.90 -2.70 33.66
N LEU A 30 -8.12 -1.41 33.89
CA LEU A 30 -7.92 -0.36 32.88
C LEU A 30 -6.46 -0.34 32.36
N PHE A 31 -5.47 -0.41 33.26
CA PHE A 31 -4.05 -0.30 32.90
C PHE A 31 -3.55 -1.43 31.98
N THR A 32 -3.99 -2.67 32.20
CA THR A 32 -3.59 -3.79 31.33
C THR A 32 -4.27 -3.71 29.97
N CYS A 33 -5.54 -3.30 29.90
CA CYS A 33 -6.27 -3.06 28.65
C CYS A 33 -5.54 -2.00 27.79
N TRP A 34 -5.10 -0.89 28.40
CA TRP A 34 -4.29 0.14 27.72
C TRP A 34 -2.92 -0.40 27.24
N HIS A 35 -2.25 -1.24 28.04
CA HIS A 35 -0.96 -1.82 27.66
C HIS A 35 -1.08 -2.78 26.45
N PHE A 36 -2.07 -3.68 26.45
CA PHE A 36 -2.33 -4.57 25.31
C PHE A 36 -2.67 -3.77 24.04
N TYR A 37 -3.56 -2.79 24.16
CA TYR A 37 -3.94 -1.96 23.01
C TYR A 37 -2.77 -1.12 22.47
N GLY A 38 -1.97 -0.53 23.36
CA GLY A 38 -0.78 0.23 23.00
C GLY A 38 0.25 -0.60 22.24
N ARG A 39 0.42 -1.88 22.61
CA ARG A 39 1.32 -2.81 21.91
C ARG A 39 0.85 -3.08 20.48
N GLU A 40 -0.42 -3.45 20.29
CA GLU A 40 -0.96 -3.74 18.95
C GLU A 40 -0.91 -2.49 18.05
N LEU A 41 -1.23 -1.31 18.60
CA LEU A 41 -1.14 -0.04 17.88
C LEU A 41 0.30 0.29 17.49
N LEU A 42 1.28 0.07 18.38
CA LEU A 42 2.70 0.31 18.11
C LEU A 42 3.22 -0.62 17.00
N CYS A 43 2.81 -1.88 16.98
CA CYS A 43 3.17 -2.83 15.92
C CYS A 43 2.65 -2.37 14.55
N VAL A 44 1.39 -1.94 14.47
CA VAL A 44 0.81 -1.39 13.23
C VAL A 44 1.50 -0.09 12.83
N ALA A 45 1.78 0.80 13.79
CA ALA A 45 2.50 2.04 13.54
C ALA A 45 3.90 1.77 12.98
N PHE A 46 4.61 0.77 13.50
CA PHE A 46 5.91 0.36 12.98
C PHE A 46 5.83 -0.11 11.52
N MET A 47 4.82 -0.93 11.16
CA MET A 47 4.59 -1.31 9.75
C MET A 47 4.35 -0.10 8.84
N VAL A 48 3.58 0.90 9.29
CA VAL A 48 3.37 2.13 8.50
C VAL A 48 4.66 2.95 8.38
N PHE A 49 5.48 3.01 9.43
CA PHE A 49 6.78 3.66 9.39
C PHE A 49 7.76 2.98 8.42
N THR A 50 7.77 1.65 8.33
CA THR A 50 8.61 0.95 7.35
C THR A 50 8.15 1.19 5.91
N LEU A 51 6.84 1.32 5.65
CA LEU A 51 6.34 1.76 4.34
C LEU A 51 6.84 3.15 3.94
N ARG A 52 7.05 4.07 4.90
CA ARG A 52 7.67 5.38 4.63
C ARG A 52 9.13 5.27 4.20
N LEU A 53 9.86 4.23 4.60
CA LEU A 53 11.24 4.00 4.14
C LEU A 53 11.29 3.71 2.64
N ILE A 54 10.27 3.08 2.06
CA ILE A 54 10.17 2.83 0.61
C ILE A 54 10.22 4.15 -0.17
N HIS A 55 9.61 5.22 0.35
CA HIS A 55 9.67 6.55 -0.26
C HIS A 55 11.09 7.14 -0.22
N ILE A 56 11.88 6.84 0.80
CA ILE A 56 13.29 7.26 0.90
C ILE A 56 14.14 6.44 -0.09
N PHE A 57 13.88 5.14 -0.22
CA PHE A 57 14.57 4.30 -1.21
C PHE A 57 14.22 4.65 -2.66
N ALA A 58 13.08 5.30 -2.90
CA ALA A 58 12.70 5.79 -4.23
C ALA A 58 13.67 6.84 -4.81
N ILE A 59 14.53 7.43 -3.97
CA ILE A 59 15.55 8.42 -4.36
C ILE A 59 16.74 7.73 -5.03
N HIS A 60 16.99 6.45 -4.73
CA HIS A 60 18.15 5.71 -5.21
C HIS A 60 18.10 5.50 -6.73
N LYS A 61 19.25 5.58 -7.39
CA LYS A 61 19.39 5.50 -8.86
C LYS A 61 18.79 4.23 -9.46
N GLU A 62 19.02 3.10 -8.81
CA GLU A 62 18.67 1.77 -9.33
C GLU A 62 17.30 1.27 -8.85
N LEU A 63 16.79 1.79 -7.73
CA LEU A 63 15.55 1.31 -7.08
C LEU A 63 14.36 2.24 -7.32
N GLY A 64 14.62 3.53 -7.55
CA GLY A 64 13.58 4.52 -7.77
C GLY A 64 12.66 4.24 -8.96
N PRO A 65 13.19 3.99 -10.18
CA PRO A 65 12.36 3.68 -11.34
C PRO A 65 11.47 2.46 -11.10
N LYS A 66 12.01 1.40 -10.48
CA LYS A 66 11.27 0.18 -10.14
C LYS A 66 10.10 0.45 -9.20
N ILE A 67 10.29 1.27 -8.16
CA ILE A 67 9.22 1.65 -7.22
C ILE A 67 8.12 2.46 -7.92
N VAL A 68 8.48 3.35 -8.86
CA VAL A 68 7.52 4.15 -9.63
C VAL A 68 6.65 3.27 -10.54
N ILE A 69 7.23 2.23 -11.14
CA ILE A 69 6.52 1.27 -11.99
C ILE A 69 5.53 0.45 -11.16
N VAL A 70 5.97 -0.10 -10.03
CA VAL A 70 5.09 -0.83 -9.10
C VAL A 70 3.92 0.03 -8.68
N GLY A 71 4.15 1.31 -8.36
CA GLY A 71 3.09 2.25 -8.00
C GLY A 71 2.04 2.49 -9.10
N LYS A 72 2.42 2.38 -10.37
CA LYS A 72 1.48 2.48 -11.50
C LYS A 72 0.72 1.18 -11.75
N MET A 73 1.35 0.03 -11.53
CA MET A 73 0.73 -1.30 -11.66
C MET A 73 -0.33 -1.60 -10.60
N VAL A 74 -0.35 -0.88 -9.46
CA VAL A 74 -1.37 -1.07 -8.42
C VAL A 74 -2.79 -0.92 -8.98
N LYS A 75 -3.00 -0.07 -9.99
CA LYS A 75 -4.31 0.06 -10.64
C LYS A 75 -4.72 -1.22 -11.37
N ASP A 76 -3.78 -1.85 -12.07
CA ASP A 76 -3.99 -3.12 -12.77
C ASP A 76 -4.23 -4.26 -11.75
N VAL A 77 -3.49 -4.26 -10.64
CA VAL A 77 -3.69 -5.20 -9.51
C VAL A 77 -5.11 -5.09 -8.96
N PHE A 78 -5.60 -3.86 -8.76
CA PHE A 78 -6.93 -3.63 -8.19
C PHE A 78 -8.04 -4.15 -9.10
N PHE A 79 -7.92 -3.93 -10.41
CA PHE A 79 -8.86 -4.46 -11.39
C PHE A 79 -8.86 -5.99 -11.42
N PHE A 80 -7.68 -6.61 -11.33
CA PHE A 80 -7.59 -8.07 -11.22
C PHE A 80 -8.18 -8.61 -9.92
N LEU A 81 -7.89 -7.95 -8.79
CA LEU A 81 -8.41 -8.34 -7.47
C LEU A 81 -9.95 -8.35 -7.46
N PHE A 82 -10.59 -7.47 -8.22
CA PHE A 82 -12.04 -7.47 -8.37
C PHE A 82 -12.56 -8.78 -9.01
N PHE A 83 -12.01 -9.21 -10.14
CA PHE A 83 -12.39 -10.48 -10.77
C PHE A 83 -12.07 -11.69 -9.88
N LEU A 84 -10.90 -11.68 -9.25
CA LEU A 84 -10.53 -12.73 -8.30
C LEU A 84 -11.51 -12.78 -7.12
N GLY A 85 -11.93 -11.64 -6.60
CA GLY A 85 -12.89 -11.53 -5.51
C GLY A 85 -14.27 -12.08 -5.88
N VAL A 86 -14.77 -11.77 -7.08
CA VAL A 86 -16.04 -12.34 -7.58
C VAL A 86 -15.94 -13.86 -7.71
N TRP A 87 -14.83 -14.36 -8.25
CA TRP A 87 -14.59 -15.80 -8.40
C TRP A 87 -14.49 -16.53 -7.05
N ILE A 88 -13.73 -15.97 -6.09
CA ILE A 88 -13.63 -16.47 -4.72
C ILE A 88 -15.01 -16.52 -4.06
N MET A 89 -15.82 -15.47 -4.22
CA MET A 89 -17.16 -15.41 -3.63
C MET A 89 -18.07 -16.51 -4.19
N ALA A 90 -18.06 -16.72 -5.52
CA ALA A 90 -18.87 -17.76 -6.15
C ALA A 90 -18.52 -19.16 -5.65
N TYR A 91 -17.23 -19.50 -5.65
CA TYR A 91 -16.74 -20.80 -5.15
C TYR A 91 -16.92 -20.96 -3.63
N GLY A 92 -16.66 -19.91 -2.85
CA GLY A 92 -16.75 -19.92 -1.40
C GLY A 92 -18.18 -20.14 -0.90
N VAL A 93 -19.16 -19.47 -1.51
CA VAL A 93 -20.59 -19.66 -1.18
C VAL A 93 -21.04 -21.07 -1.58
N ALA A 94 -20.66 -21.54 -2.78
CA ALA A 94 -20.99 -22.90 -3.22
C ALA A 94 -20.42 -23.97 -2.28
N ASN A 95 -19.17 -23.84 -1.86
CA ASN A 95 -18.56 -24.78 -0.90
C ASN A 95 -19.20 -24.74 0.48
N GLN A 96 -19.48 -23.55 1.01
CA GLN A 96 -20.13 -23.45 2.32
C GLN A 96 -21.52 -24.11 2.28
N ALA A 97 -22.28 -23.92 1.19
CA ALA A 97 -23.58 -24.54 1.00
C ALA A 97 -23.52 -26.08 0.91
N LEU A 98 -22.46 -26.62 0.31
CA LEU A 98 -22.27 -28.06 0.13
C LEU A 98 -21.68 -28.77 1.37
N LEU A 99 -20.73 -28.16 2.08
CA LEU A 99 -20.04 -28.77 3.24
C LEU A 99 -20.81 -28.59 4.55
N TYR A 100 -21.43 -27.43 4.78
CA TYR A 100 -22.07 -27.10 6.06
C TYR A 100 -23.43 -26.42 5.86
N PRO A 101 -24.48 -27.20 5.55
CA PRO A 101 -25.80 -26.66 5.26
C PRO A 101 -26.48 -25.98 6.46
N ARG A 102 -25.96 -26.15 7.69
CA ARG A 102 -26.62 -25.68 8.91
C ARG A 102 -25.64 -25.09 9.94
N ASP A 103 -24.97 -24.00 9.57
CA ASP A 103 -24.19 -23.17 10.50
C ASP A 103 -24.93 -21.86 10.84
N PRO A 104 -25.15 -21.53 12.13
CA PRO A 104 -25.84 -20.29 12.52
C PRO A 104 -24.93 -19.05 12.65
N ASN A 105 -23.59 -19.25 12.67
CA ASN A 105 -22.64 -18.18 12.99
C ASN A 105 -22.11 -17.46 11.74
N PHE A 106 -22.57 -16.24 11.49
CA PHE A 106 -22.15 -15.43 10.34
C PHE A 106 -20.64 -15.19 10.25
N ASP A 107 -19.95 -14.94 11.36
CA ASP A 107 -18.49 -14.72 11.36
C ASP A 107 -17.71 -15.93 10.85
N ARG A 108 -18.16 -17.13 11.24
CA ARG A 108 -17.56 -18.39 10.81
C ARG A 108 -17.86 -18.66 9.33
N ILE A 109 -19.07 -18.35 8.87
CA ILE A 109 -19.47 -18.43 7.46
C ILE A 109 -18.59 -17.49 6.62
N PHE A 110 -18.45 -16.23 7.01
CA PHE A 110 -17.64 -15.26 6.27
C PHE A 110 -16.18 -15.70 6.15
N ARG A 111 -15.59 -16.19 7.27
CA ARG A 111 -14.23 -16.75 7.24
C ARG A 111 -14.13 -17.96 6.30
N ARG A 112 -15.13 -18.85 6.25
CA ARG A 112 -15.09 -20.02 5.36
C ARG A 112 -15.32 -19.65 3.89
N VAL A 113 -16.16 -18.67 3.61
CA VAL A 113 -16.48 -18.23 2.23
C VAL A 113 -15.31 -17.47 1.60
N PHE A 114 -14.60 -16.62 2.35
CA PHE A 114 -13.53 -15.80 1.77
C PHE A 114 -12.14 -16.35 2.08
N TYR A 115 -11.84 -16.61 3.36
CA TYR A 115 -10.47 -16.88 3.80
C TYR A 115 -9.99 -18.28 3.37
N ARG A 116 -10.84 -19.31 3.46
CA ARG A 116 -10.44 -20.68 3.03
C ARG A 116 -10.16 -20.78 1.52
N PRO A 117 -11.05 -20.34 0.61
CA PRO A 117 -10.76 -20.33 -0.83
C PRO A 117 -9.53 -19.50 -1.21
N TYR A 118 -9.31 -18.37 -0.52
CA TYR A 118 -8.12 -17.57 -0.72
C TYR A 118 -6.84 -18.37 -0.44
N LEU A 119 -6.82 -19.18 0.63
CA LEU A 119 -5.68 -20.06 0.94
C LEU A 119 -5.48 -21.18 -0.09
N HIS A 120 -6.56 -21.68 -0.71
CA HIS A 120 -6.45 -22.69 -1.77
C HIS A 120 -5.65 -22.20 -2.98
N ILE A 121 -5.68 -20.89 -3.29
CA ILE A 121 -4.88 -20.29 -4.36
C ILE A 121 -3.37 -20.44 -4.08
N TYR A 122 -2.98 -20.39 -2.80
CA TYR A 122 -1.60 -20.58 -2.36
C TYR A 122 -1.22 -22.05 -2.15
N GLY A 123 -2.11 -22.99 -2.50
CA GLY A 123 -1.86 -24.43 -2.36
C GLY A 123 -2.08 -24.98 -0.95
N GLN A 124 -2.64 -24.21 -0.02
CA GLN A 124 -3.01 -24.71 1.32
C GLN A 124 -4.40 -25.34 1.28
N ILE A 125 -4.47 -26.58 0.79
CA ILE A 125 -5.72 -27.35 0.71
C ILE A 125 -5.82 -28.24 1.95
N PRO A 126 -6.94 -28.23 2.70
CA PRO A 126 -7.14 -29.13 3.83
C PRO A 126 -7.32 -30.57 3.31
N VAL A 127 -6.21 -31.30 3.20
CA VAL A 127 -6.15 -32.65 2.65
C VAL A 127 -7.01 -33.64 3.46
N GLU A 128 -7.12 -33.42 4.77
CA GLU A 128 -7.93 -34.22 5.70
C GLU A 128 -9.42 -34.23 5.33
N GLU A 129 -9.95 -33.10 4.83
CA GLU A 129 -11.36 -33.00 4.41
C GLU A 129 -11.58 -33.68 3.06
N VAL A 130 -10.56 -33.76 2.21
CA VAL A 130 -10.61 -34.43 0.89
C VAL A 130 -10.44 -35.94 1.03
N ASP A 131 -9.58 -36.40 1.95
CA ASP A 131 -9.34 -37.83 2.19
C ASP A 131 -10.47 -38.50 2.98
N ALA A 132 -11.26 -37.73 3.74
CA ALA A 132 -12.48 -38.22 4.41
C ALA A 132 -13.65 -38.51 3.44
N ILE A 133 -13.57 -38.01 2.20
CA ILE A 133 -14.59 -38.16 1.16
C ILE A 133 -14.82 -39.64 0.77
N PRO A 134 -13.81 -40.45 0.42
CA PRO A 134 -14.02 -41.87 0.10
C PRO A 134 -14.64 -42.67 1.26
N LEU A 135 -14.35 -42.31 2.51
CA LEU A 135 -14.95 -42.93 3.70
C LEU A 135 -16.44 -42.58 3.84
N SER A 136 -16.83 -41.34 3.53
CA SER A 136 -18.24 -40.92 3.52
C SER A 136 -19.07 -41.59 2.42
N ILE A 137 -18.45 -41.88 1.27
CA ILE A 137 -19.06 -42.63 0.16
C ILE A 137 -19.31 -44.08 0.56
N GLN A 138 -18.36 -44.71 1.28
CA GLN A 138 -18.53 -46.07 1.81
C GLN A 138 -19.60 -46.17 2.90
N LEU A 139 -19.84 -45.09 3.67
CA LEU A 139 -20.86 -45.03 4.72
C LEU A 139 -22.30 -44.74 4.21
N GLY A 140 -22.50 -44.52 2.90
CA GLY A 140 -23.84 -44.36 2.30
C GLY A 140 -24.56 -43.04 2.61
N ILE A 141 -23.87 -42.05 3.20
CA ILE A 141 -24.45 -40.73 3.51
C ILE A 141 -24.30 -39.84 2.27
N PHE A 142 -25.27 -39.95 1.36
CA PHE A 142 -25.40 -39.18 0.10
C PHE A 142 -24.18 -39.17 -0.86
N PRO A 143 -24.17 -40.01 -1.91
CA PRO A 143 -23.02 -40.18 -2.81
C PRO A 143 -22.71 -38.98 -3.73
N PHE A 144 -23.64 -38.03 -3.91
CA PHE A 144 -23.50 -36.97 -4.92
C PHE A 144 -22.71 -35.74 -4.46
N PHE A 145 -22.90 -35.29 -3.22
CA PHE A 145 -22.23 -34.12 -2.66
C PHE A 145 -20.70 -34.21 -2.65
N PRO A 146 -20.07 -35.34 -2.26
CA PRO A 146 -18.62 -35.44 -2.23
C PRO A 146 -17.96 -35.30 -3.60
N SER A 147 -18.52 -35.90 -4.65
CA SER A 147 -17.95 -35.83 -6.01
C SER A 147 -18.03 -34.42 -6.59
N ILE A 148 -19.14 -33.71 -6.37
CA ILE A 148 -19.33 -32.33 -6.85
C ILE A 148 -18.34 -31.38 -6.18
N LEU A 149 -18.08 -31.56 -4.87
CA LEU A 149 -17.08 -30.77 -4.13
C LEU A 149 -15.67 -30.91 -4.71
N VAL A 150 -15.24 -32.15 -5.01
CA VAL A 150 -13.93 -32.40 -5.61
C VAL A 150 -13.83 -31.79 -7.01
N ILE A 151 -14.86 -31.97 -7.85
CA ILE A 151 -14.90 -31.39 -9.20
C ILE A 151 -14.85 -29.86 -9.13
N LEU A 152 -15.63 -29.26 -8.23
CA LEU A 152 -15.66 -27.81 -7.99
C LEU A 152 -14.29 -27.28 -7.54
N LEU A 153 -13.60 -28.00 -6.65
CA LEU A 153 -12.23 -27.68 -6.23
C LEU A 153 -11.24 -27.75 -7.40
N MET A 154 -11.31 -28.80 -8.23
CA MET A 154 -10.42 -28.95 -9.39
C MET A 154 -10.63 -27.83 -10.42
N VAL A 155 -11.88 -27.52 -10.75
CA VAL A 155 -12.22 -26.41 -11.67
C VAL A 155 -11.78 -25.07 -11.07
N TYR A 156 -11.99 -24.86 -9.78
CA TYR A 156 -11.55 -23.65 -9.09
C TYR A 156 -10.03 -23.46 -9.20
N LEU A 157 -9.24 -24.48 -8.85
CA LEU A 157 -7.78 -24.43 -8.91
C LEU A 157 -7.27 -24.23 -10.33
N LEU A 158 -7.91 -24.87 -11.32
CA LEU A 158 -7.57 -24.69 -12.73
C LEU A 158 -7.77 -23.23 -13.16
N VAL A 159 -8.94 -22.66 -12.88
CA VAL A 159 -9.28 -21.28 -13.26
C VAL A 159 -8.39 -20.28 -12.51
N THR A 160 -8.17 -20.44 -11.21
CA THR A 160 -7.33 -19.49 -10.46
C THR A 160 -5.86 -19.60 -10.84
N ASN A 161 -5.29 -20.80 -10.85
CA ASN A 161 -3.84 -20.96 -10.98
C ASN A 161 -3.37 -20.95 -12.43
N ILE A 162 -4.17 -21.45 -13.38
CA ILE A 162 -3.78 -21.51 -14.79
C ILE A 162 -4.31 -20.32 -15.58
N LEU A 163 -5.53 -19.84 -15.33
CA LEU A 163 -6.08 -18.72 -16.09
C LEU A 163 -5.79 -17.38 -15.43
N LEU A 164 -6.23 -17.18 -14.18
CA LEU A 164 -6.18 -15.87 -13.54
C LEU A 164 -4.74 -15.43 -13.22
N ILE A 165 -3.92 -16.27 -12.58
CA ILE A 165 -2.53 -15.89 -12.26
C ILE A 165 -1.71 -15.63 -13.54
N ASN A 166 -1.86 -16.46 -14.58
CA ASN A 166 -1.11 -16.27 -15.82
C ASN A 166 -1.55 -15.02 -16.60
N LEU A 167 -2.85 -14.70 -16.60
CA LEU A 167 -3.33 -13.43 -17.14
C LEU A 167 -2.78 -12.24 -16.35
N LEU A 168 -2.70 -12.33 -15.02
CA LEU A 168 -2.11 -11.27 -14.20
C LEU A 168 -0.64 -11.05 -14.54
N ILE A 169 0.13 -12.13 -14.67
CA ILE A 169 1.55 -12.06 -15.07
C ILE A 169 1.67 -11.44 -16.46
N ALA A 170 0.82 -11.83 -17.41
CA ALA A 170 0.82 -11.27 -18.76
C ALA A 170 0.50 -9.77 -18.77
N MET A 171 -0.51 -9.34 -18.02
CA MET A 171 -0.84 -7.92 -17.87
C MET A 171 0.29 -7.14 -17.22
N PHE A 172 0.88 -7.65 -16.13
CA PHE A 172 2.06 -7.01 -15.51
C PHE A 172 3.24 -6.95 -16.46
N SER A 173 3.50 -7.96 -17.28
CA SER A 173 4.61 -7.94 -18.24
C SER A 173 4.44 -6.84 -19.29
N ASN A 174 3.23 -6.72 -19.84
CA ASN A 174 2.90 -5.70 -20.83
C ASN A 174 2.96 -4.29 -20.23
N THR A 175 2.30 -4.08 -19.07
CA THR A 175 2.32 -2.77 -18.42
C THR A 175 3.69 -2.44 -17.82
N PHE A 176 4.52 -3.44 -17.46
CA PHE A 176 5.91 -3.22 -17.04
C PHE A 176 6.72 -2.62 -18.17
N THR A 177 6.61 -3.19 -19.36
CA THR A 177 7.36 -2.73 -20.53
C THR A 177 6.94 -1.31 -20.94
N GLU A 178 5.64 -1.02 -20.99
CA GLU A 178 5.11 0.30 -21.35
C GLU A 178 5.42 1.36 -20.27
N VAL A 179 5.22 1.01 -19.00
CA VAL A 179 5.43 1.94 -17.88
C VAL A 179 6.92 2.19 -17.66
N GLN A 180 7.80 1.19 -17.85
CA GLN A 180 9.26 1.33 -17.73
C GLN A 180 9.76 2.42 -18.69
N ALA A 181 9.37 2.38 -19.98
CA ALA A 181 9.82 3.33 -21.00
C ALA A 181 9.52 4.79 -20.64
N ASN A 182 8.32 5.05 -20.09
CA ASN A 182 7.91 6.38 -19.69
C ASN A 182 8.45 6.78 -18.30
N SER A 183 8.62 5.81 -17.39
CA SER A 183 8.95 6.06 -15.98
C SER A 183 10.37 6.58 -15.75
N GLU A 184 11.34 6.29 -16.62
CA GLU A 184 12.70 6.83 -16.49
C GLU A 184 12.75 8.35 -16.61
N PHE A 185 11.97 8.93 -17.53
CA PHE A 185 11.85 10.38 -17.68
C PHE A 185 11.22 11.01 -16.42
N TYR A 186 10.09 10.46 -15.96
CA TYR A 186 9.44 10.93 -14.74
C TYR A 186 10.33 10.80 -13.50
N TRP A 187 11.10 9.71 -13.40
CA TRP A 187 12.02 9.49 -12.30
C TRP A 187 13.18 10.48 -12.31
N LYS A 188 13.79 10.75 -13.48
CA LYS A 188 14.83 11.79 -13.63
C LYS A 188 14.30 13.17 -13.20
N PHE A 189 13.08 13.52 -13.58
CA PHE A 189 12.42 14.75 -13.16
C PHE A 189 12.12 14.80 -11.66
N GLN A 190 11.58 13.72 -11.08
CA GLN A 190 11.32 13.64 -9.64
C GLN A 190 12.61 13.72 -8.81
N ARG A 191 13.68 13.05 -9.27
CA ARG A 191 14.99 13.10 -8.63
C ARG A 191 15.56 14.52 -8.63
N TYR A 192 15.44 15.24 -9.74
CA TYR A 192 15.87 16.64 -9.82
C TYR A 192 15.15 17.51 -8.78
N ASN A 193 13.81 17.45 -8.74
CA ASN A 193 13.01 18.22 -7.78
C ASN A 193 13.38 17.90 -6.33
N LEU A 194 13.65 16.63 -6.04
CA LEU A 194 14.05 16.22 -4.71
C LEU A 194 15.44 16.74 -4.34
N ILE A 195 16.42 16.67 -5.24
CA ILE A 195 17.77 17.21 -5.02
C ILE A 195 17.70 18.72 -4.73
N VAL A 196 16.91 19.47 -5.50
CA VAL A 196 16.70 20.90 -5.26
C VAL A 196 16.06 21.15 -3.89
N GLN A 197 15.05 20.37 -3.51
CA GLN A 197 14.43 20.47 -2.18
C GLN A 197 15.40 20.14 -1.05
N TYR A 198 16.22 19.09 -1.17
CA TYR A 198 17.23 18.73 -0.17
C TYR A 198 18.32 19.79 -0.06
N HIS A 199 18.75 20.38 -1.17
CA HIS A 199 19.75 21.46 -1.17
C HIS A 199 19.24 22.73 -0.46
N CYS A 200 17.91 22.95 -0.40
CA CYS A 200 17.31 24.07 0.31
C CYS A 200 16.96 23.78 1.79
N ARG A 201 17.11 22.53 2.25
CA ARG A 201 16.89 22.15 3.65
C ARG A 201 18.17 22.41 4.45
N PRO A 202 18.07 22.91 5.71
CA PRO A 202 19.25 23.05 6.57
C PRO A 202 19.91 21.68 6.76
N SER A 203 21.25 21.62 6.63
CA SER A 203 22.05 20.39 6.50
C SER A 203 22.11 19.48 7.73
N LEU A 204 21.37 19.78 8.81
CA LEU A 204 21.42 18.98 10.03
C LEU A 204 20.61 17.69 9.87
N ALA A 205 21.22 16.57 10.24
CA ALA A 205 20.59 15.26 10.24
C ALA A 205 19.30 15.27 11.10
N PRO A 206 18.29 14.44 10.78
CA PRO A 206 17.01 14.37 11.49
C PRO A 206 17.09 14.38 13.03
N PRO A 207 18.03 13.67 13.70
CA PRO A 207 18.16 13.73 15.16
C PRO A 207 18.59 15.12 15.70
N PHE A 208 19.32 15.92 14.92
CA PHE A 208 19.84 17.23 15.33
C PHE A 208 19.01 18.41 14.79
N ILE A 209 17.90 18.15 14.09
CA ILE A 209 17.05 19.20 13.50
C ILE A 209 16.41 20.10 14.56
N ILE A 210 16.24 19.56 15.78
CA ILE A 210 15.68 20.27 16.94
C ILE A 210 16.56 21.49 17.29
N PHE A 211 17.90 21.34 17.28
CA PHE A 211 18.83 22.45 17.53
C PHE A 211 18.75 23.54 16.46
N SER A 212 18.56 23.16 15.19
CA SER A 212 18.36 24.11 14.08
C SER A 212 17.06 24.91 14.26
N HIS A 213 15.97 24.24 14.66
CA HIS A 213 14.69 24.90 14.94
C HIS A 213 14.76 25.83 16.14
N ILE A 214 15.48 25.45 17.21
CA ILE A 214 15.73 26.30 18.37
C ILE A 214 16.52 27.55 17.97
N ASN A 215 17.57 27.40 17.16
CA ASN A 215 18.40 28.53 16.71
C ASN A 215 17.64 29.49 15.77
N LEU A 216 16.74 28.95 14.93
CA LEU A 216 15.78 29.73 14.12
C LEU A 216 14.75 30.47 14.99
N PHE A 217 14.26 29.83 16.05
CA PHE A 217 13.33 30.45 17.00
C PHE A 217 13.99 31.61 17.75
N ILE A 218 15.23 31.42 18.22
CA ILE A 218 16.08 32.44 18.87
C ILE A 218 16.34 33.62 17.91
N LYS A 219 16.77 33.36 16.65
CA LYS A 219 17.00 34.42 15.65
C LYS A 219 15.74 35.26 15.37
N ARG A 220 14.54 34.64 15.38
CA ARG A 220 13.26 35.32 15.11
C ARG A 220 12.76 36.13 16.31
N LYS A 221 12.78 35.55 17.52
CA LYS A 221 12.22 36.18 18.72
C LYS A 221 13.16 37.22 19.34
N ILE A 222 14.47 36.98 19.33
CA ILE A 222 15.46 37.82 20.04
C ILE A 222 16.14 38.82 19.08
N ARG A 223 16.40 38.42 17.84
CA ARG A 223 17.23 39.20 16.91
C ARG A 223 16.44 39.98 15.84
N LYS A 224 15.10 39.87 15.81
CA LYS A 224 14.15 40.53 14.88
C LYS A 224 14.63 40.61 13.41
N VAL A 225 15.35 39.60 12.93
CA VAL A 225 15.82 39.58 11.54
C VAL A 225 14.62 39.22 10.64
N PRO A 226 14.31 40.01 9.60
CA PRO A 226 13.19 39.72 8.71
C PRO A 226 13.42 38.40 7.97
N SER A 227 12.35 37.64 7.77
CA SER A 227 12.42 36.32 7.15
C SER A 227 12.60 36.43 5.63
N VAL A 228 13.79 36.11 5.12
CA VAL A 228 14.07 36.00 3.68
C VAL A 228 13.51 34.69 3.08
N LYS A 229 12.39 34.16 3.59
CA LYS A 229 11.82 32.88 3.11
C LYS A 229 10.42 32.98 2.49
N VAL A 230 9.88 34.18 2.32
CA VAL A 230 8.52 34.35 1.79
C VAL A 230 8.45 34.41 0.25
N GLN A 231 9.55 34.66 -0.46
CA GLN A 231 9.53 34.67 -1.95
C GLN A 231 9.74 33.29 -2.61
N GLN A 232 10.05 32.25 -1.82
CA GLN A 232 10.44 30.94 -2.37
C GLN A 232 9.24 30.06 -2.80
N PHE A 233 8.01 30.37 -2.36
CA PHE A 233 6.80 29.59 -2.68
C PHE A 233 5.99 30.12 -3.89
N GLY A 234 6.01 31.43 -4.15
CA GLY A 234 5.25 32.02 -5.27
C GLY A 234 5.82 31.65 -6.65
N HIS A 235 7.15 31.58 -6.77
CA HIS A 235 7.82 31.29 -8.04
C HIS A 235 7.76 29.80 -8.42
N PHE A 236 7.63 28.90 -7.43
CA PHE A 236 7.44 27.47 -7.68
C PHE A 236 6.07 27.17 -8.27
N PHE A 237 5.03 27.92 -7.86
CA PHE A 237 3.68 27.82 -8.41
C PHE A 237 3.60 28.37 -9.83
N PHE A 238 4.29 29.48 -10.12
CA PHE A 238 4.38 30.08 -11.47
C PHE A 238 5.10 29.15 -12.48
N CYS A 239 6.14 28.44 -12.04
CA CYS A 239 6.85 27.46 -12.86
C CYS A 239 6.05 26.15 -13.08
N LEU A 240 5.25 25.73 -12.09
CA LEU A 240 4.34 24.58 -12.23
C LEU A 240 3.18 24.87 -13.21
N LEU A 241 2.66 26.11 -13.21
CA LEU A 241 1.64 26.59 -14.15
C LEU A 241 2.18 26.63 -15.59
N CYS A 242 3.42 27.08 -15.80
CA CYS A 242 4.06 27.03 -17.12
C CYS A 242 4.36 25.61 -17.61
N LEU A 243 4.57 24.64 -16.71
CA LEU A 243 4.79 23.23 -17.09
C LEU A 243 3.50 22.56 -17.61
N HIS A 244 2.33 23.04 -17.16
CA HIS A 244 1.03 22.54 -17.61
C HIS A 244 0.60 23.11 -18.99
N SER A 245 1.24 24.20 -19.45
CA SER A 245 0.93 24.89 -20.71
C SER A 245 1.82 24.50 -21.90
N GLY A 246 2.69 23.49 -21.76
CA GLY A 246 3.37 22.86 -22.91
C GLY A 246 4.39 23.72 -23.68
N GLN A 247 4.71 24.92 -23.21
CA GLN A 247 5.73 25.80 -23.79
C GLN A 247 6.72 26.18 -22.69
N PHE A 248 7.93 25.60 -22.66
CA PHE A 248 9.21 26.29 -22.43
C PHE A 248 10.40 25.31 -22.30
N ASN A 249 11.52 25.67 -22.92
CA ASN A 249 12.78 24.93 -22.91
C ASN A 249 13.41 24.86 -21.51
N MET A 250 13.86 23.64 -21.14
CA MET A 250 14.43 23.25 -19.84
C MET A 250 15.73 24.00 -19.45
N ILE A 251 16.30 24.81 -20.36
CA ILE A 251 17.60 25.46 -20.20
C ILE A 251 17.47 26.80 -19.44
N CYS A 252 16.37 27.54 -19.58
CA CYS A 252 16.20 28.85 -18.92
C CYS A 252 15.98 28.73 -17.40
N ALA A 253 15.26 27.70 -16.93
CA ALA A 253 14.97 27.53 -15.50
C ALA A 253 16.21 27.14 -14.67
N VAL A 254 17.22 26.53 -15.31
CA VAL A 254 18.44 26.05 -14.63
C VAL A 254 19.44 27.19 -14.39
N ALA A 255 19.47 28.22 -15.26
CA ALA A 255 20.36 29.36 -15.13
C ALA A 255 19.95 30.31 -13.98
N ASP A 256 18.65 30.60 -13.85
CA ASP A 256 18.15 31.54 -12.82
C ASP A 256 18.17 30.95 -11.39
N LEU A 257 17.96 29.64 -11.23
CA LEU A 257 18.02 29.01 -9.90
C LEU A 257 19.46 28.92 -9.35
N LYS A 258 20.46 28.76 -10.22
CA LYS A 258 21.87 28.65 -9.83
C LYS A 258 22.43 30.00 -9.34
N LEU A 259 21.95 31.11 -9.89
CA LEU A 259 22.31 32.46 -9.46
C LEU A 259 21.72 32.82 -8.09
N HIS A 260 20.51 32.33 -7.78
CA HIS A 260 19.81 32.71 -6.55
C HIS A 260 20.25 31.90 -5.32
N CYS A 261 20.65 30.62 -5.49
CA CYS A 261 21.15 29.80 -4.39
C CYS A 261 22.55 30.23 -3.91
N LYS A 262 23.42 30.73 -4.82
CA LYS A 262 24.75 31.23 -4.47
C LYS A 262 24.70 32.47 -3.56
N LYS A 263 23.62 33.27 -3.65
CA LYS A 263 23.40 34.46 -2.80
C LYS A 263 22.91 34.14 -1.37
N THR A 264 22.51 32.90 -1.08
CA THR A 264 21.87 32.55 0.22
C THR A 264 22.77 31.71 1.14
N VAL A 265 23.95 31.27 0.66
CA VAL A 265 24.93 30.46 1.42
C VAL A 265 26.15 31.28 1.86
N GLN A 266 26.24 32.55 1.47
CA GLN A 266 27.24 33.48 2.01
C GLN A 266 26.59 34.24 3.18
N PHE A 267 27.05 33.92 4.40
CA PHE A 267 26.78 34.49 5.73
C PHE A 267 25.59 33.94 6.54
#